data_AF-A0A3B1C9F0-F1
#
_entry.id   AF-A0A3B1C9F0-F1
#
_cell.length_a   1.000
_cell.length_b   1.000
_cell.length_c   1.000
_cell.angle_alpha   90.00
_cell.angle_beta   90.00
_cell.angle_gamma   90.00
#
_symmetry.space_group_name_H-M   'P 1'
#
loop_
_entity.id
_entity.type
_entity.pdbx_description
1 polymer ?
#
loop_
_entity_poly.entity_id
_entity_poly.type
_entity_poly.pdbx_seq_one_letter_code
_entity_poly.pdbx_strand_id
1 'polypeptide(L)'
;KEKAPYVFGFMGYGNVSNGAQDVFDVLPHKIISPEELKTLDAKENNIFYKVVFKEEHMVEPKDPNDSFELYDYFNHPHKYKSKFEEYIPYLSLIVNAIYWTEDSPRFLTKDYFKSVKDRKLDVVCDISCDINGAVEFTVKSTESDNPAYVYNPEDDSIIDGYSGEGIVDIAVDNLPTELPRNSSIEFSNSLNRFVPGIVNADLTKSFDEVTFLPEIKRAVIVYKGELTKDFKYLEEFLK
;
A
#
# COMPACT_ATOMS: atom_id res chain seq x y z
N LYS A 1 11.81 -16.26 -20.82
CA LYS A 1 12.65 -17.25 -20.09
C LYS A 1 12.01 -17.45 -18.72
N GLU A 2 11.86 -18.67 -18.26
CA GLU A 2 11.29 -18.96 -16.93
C GLU A 2 12.24 -18.41 -15.85
N LYS A 3 11.80 -17.37 -15.11
CA LYS A 3 12.60 -16.67 -14.10
C LYS A 3 12.43 -17.34 -12.73
N ALA A 4 12.70 -18.64 -12.64
CA ALA A 4 12.73 -19.33 -11.36
C ALA A 4 13.95 -18.86 -10.52
N PRO A 5 13.81 -18.71 -9.19
CA PRO A 5 12.57 -18.81 -8.41
C PRO A 5 11.63 -17.61 -8.58
N TYR A 6 10.32 -17.85 -8.49
CA TYR A 6 9.32 -16.78 -8.39
C TYR A 6 9.20 -16.28 -6.94
N VAL A 7 9.52 -15.01 -6.73
CA VAL A 7 9.53 -14.39 -5.40
C VAL A 7 8.54 -13.24 -5.36
N PHE A 8 7.60 -13.31 -4.41
CA PHE A 8 6.56 -12.33 -4.15
C PHE A 8 6.96 -11.51 -2.92
N GLY A 9 7.23 -10.22 -3.14
CA GLY A 9 7.55 -9.26 -2.10
C GLY A 9 6.32 -8.47 -1.67
N PHE A 10 5.95 -8.56 -0.40
CA PHE A 10 4.86 -7.77 0.17
C PHE A 10 5.46 -6.60 0.94
N MET A 11 5.19 -5.37 0.52
CA MET A 11 5.59 -4.19 1.27
C MET A 11 4.49 -3.85 2.28
N GLY A 12 4.85 -3.87 3.57
CA GLY A 12 3.93 -3.65 4.68
C GLY A 12 3.34 -4.94 5.26
N TYR A 13 2.74 -4.80 6.44
CA TYR A 13 2.21 -5.91 7.26
C TYR A 13 0.88 -5.55 7.95
N GLY A 14 0.22 -4.48 7.49
CA GLY A 14 -1.10 -4.08 7.94
C GLY A 14 -2.23 -4.90 7.31
N ASN A 15 -3.48 -4.50 7.55
CA ASN A 15 -4.67 -5.25 7.10
C ASN A 15 -4.69 -5.51 5.58
N VAL A 16 -4.27 -4.52 4.76
CA VAL A 16 -4.24 -4.65 3.30
C VAL A 16 -3.22 -5.72 2.87
N SER A 17 -1.99 -5.65 3.40
CA SER A 17 -0.95 -6.64 3.12
C SER A 17 -1.37 -8.05 3.59
N ASN A 18 -1.94 -8.16 4.79
CA ASN A 18 -2.42 -9.45 5.31
C ASN A 18 -3.52 -10.03 4.42
N GLY A 19 -4.47 -9.22 3.95
CA GLY A 19 -5.49 -9.69 3.01
C GLY A 19 -4.91 -10.19 1.67
N ALA A 20 -3.90 -9.51 1.13
CA ALA A 20 -3.19 -9.98 -0.06
C ALA A 20 -2.40 -11.27 0.19
N GLN A 21 -1.77 -11.39 1.36
CA GLN A 21 -1.04 -12.59 1.79
C GLN A 21 -2.00 -13.77 2.00
N ASP A 22 -3.19 -13.57 2.57
CA ASP A 22 -4.19 -14.63 2.76
C ASP A 22 -4.58 -15.29 1.43
N VAL A 23 -4.69 -14.50 0.36
CA VAL A 23 -4.93 -15.01 -1.00
C VAL A 23 -3.71 -15.77 -1.53
N PHE A 24 -2.51 -15.22 -1.34
CA PHE A 24 -1.27 -15.86 -1.76
C PHE A 24 -1.02 -17.20 -1.05
N ASP A 25 -1.39 -17.30 0.23
CA ASP A 25 -1.10 -18.46 1.08
C ASP A 25 -1.85 -19.74 0.68
N VAL A 26 -2.81 -19.62 -0.23
CA VAL A 26 -3.47 -20.74 -0.91
C VAL A 26 -2.51 -21.47 -1.87
N LEU A 27 -1.47 -20.79 -2.37
CA LEU A 27 -0.47 -21.33 -3.29
C LEU A 27 0.61 -22.14 -2.54
N PRO A 28 1.24 -23.15 -3.19
CA PRO A 28 2.38 -23.85 -2.60
C PRO A 28 3.57 -22.90 -2.48
N HIS A 29 3.93 -22.52 -1.25
CA HIS A 29 4.95 -21.51 -1.02
C HIS A 29 5.89 -21.84 0.16
N LYS A 30 7.05 -21.18 0.15
CA LYS A 30 7.96 -21.07 1.30
C LYS A 30 8.05 -19.60 1.72
N ILE A 31 8.05 -19.35 3.02
CA ILE A 31 8.29 -18.01 3.58
C ILE A 31 9.79 -17.87 3.83
N ILE A 32 10.35 -16.76 3.40
CA ILE A 32 11.76 -16.40 3.62
C ILE A 32 11.84 -14.97 4.17
N SER A 33 12.92 -14.66 4.88
CA SER A 33 13.23 -13.30 5.32
C SER A 33 13.85 -12.47 4.18
N PRO A 34 13.81 -11.12 4.27
CA PRO A 34 14.52 -10.25 3.33
C PRO A 34 16.02 -10.58 3.19
N GLU A 35 16.69 -10.97 4.27
CA GLU A 35 18.12 -11.31 4.29
C GLU A 35 18.44 -12.57 3.46
N GLU A 36 17.49 -13.52 3.39
CA GLU A 36 17.67 -14.79 2.66
C GLU A 36 17.63 -14.60 1.13
N LEU A 37 17.07 -13.50 0.63
CA LEU A 37 16.87 -13.24 -0.80
C LEU A 37 18.17 -13.31 -1.62
N LYS A 38 19.25 -12.73 -1.09
CA LYS A 38 20.55 -12.64 -1.79
C LYS A 38 21.21 -14.02 -1.96
N THR A 39 20.88 -14.97 -1.10
CA THR A 39 21.46 -16.32 -1.06
C THR A 39 20.50 -17.41 -1.56
N LEU A 40 19.34 -17.03 -2.10
CA LEU A 40 18.31 -17.97 -2.50
C LEU A 40 18.72 -18.74 -3.77
N ASP A 41 19.32 -19.91 -3.61
CA ASP A 41 19.58 -20.89 -4.68
C ASP A 41 18.39 -21.85 -4.79
N ALA A 42 17.32 -21.39 -5.44
CA ALA A 42 16.13 -22.21 -5.62
C ALA A 42 16.22 -23.04 -6.91
N LYS A 43 16.45 -24.34 -6.73
CA LYS A 43 16.40 -25.36 -7.80
C LYS A 43 15.02 -25.97 -7.98
N GLU A 44 14.07 -25.62 -7.10
CA GLU A 44 12.70 -26.13 -7.11
C GLU A 44 11.80 -25.19 -7.93
N ASN A 45 11.42 -25.61 -9.14
CA ASN A 45 10.56 -24.82 -10.03
C ASN A 45 9.06 -24.86 -9.67
N ASN A 46 8.67 -25.63 -8.65
CA ASN A 46 7.26 -25.91 -8.34
C ASN A 46 6.73 -25.20 -7.08
N ILE A 47 7.50 -24.27 -6.51
CA ILE A 47 7.11 -23.52 -5.31
C ILE A 47 7.32 -22.02 -5.50
N PHE A 48 6.47 -21.23 -4.86
CA PHE A 48 6.63 -19.78 -4.77
C PHE A 48 7.37 -19.40 -3.49
N TYR A 49 7.97 -18.22 -3.47
CA TYR A 49 8.59 -17.65 -2.28
C TYR A 49 7.86 -16.39 -1.85
N LYS A 50 7.52 -16.31 -0.57
CA LYS A 50 6.91 -15.14 0.07
C LYS A 50 7.94 -14.44 0.95
N VAL A 51 8.06 -13.13 0.78
CA VAL A 51 8.85 -12.26 1.66
C VAL A 51 8.02 -11.03 2.04
N VAL A 52 8.08 -10.63 3.30
CA VAL A 52 7.38 -9.45 3.83
C VAL A 52 8.41 -8.42 4.27
N PHE A 53 8.27 -7.21 3.75
CA PHE A 53 9.14 -6.08 4.06
C PHE A 53 8.47 -5.13 5.05
N LYS A 54 9.22 -4.86 6.13
CA LYS A 54 8.96 -3.80 7.11
C LYS A 54 9.82 -2.57 6.84
N GLU A 55 9.54 -1.47 7.54
CA GLU A 55 10.24 -0.20 7.44
C GLU A 55 11.76 -0.37 7.59
N GLU A 56 12.22 -1.18 8.55
CA GLU A 56 13.66 -1.46 8.78
C GLU A 56 14.37 -2.09 7.57
N HIS A 57 13.63 -2.71 6.64
CA HIS A 57 14.16 -3.26 5.40
C HIS A 57 14.10 -2.23 4.26
N MET A 58 13.16 -1.29 4.29
CA MET A 58 12.91 -0.38 3.18
C MET A 58 13.68 0.94 3.30
N VAL A 59 13.95 1.39 4.52
CA VAL A 59 14.62 2.68 4.77
C VAL A 59 15.86 2.56 5.66
N GLU A 60 16.73 3.56 5.54
CA GLU A 60 17.83 3.81 6.47
C GLU A 60 18.01 5.31 6.70
N PRO A 61 18.56 5.74 7.85
CA PRO A 61 18.91 7.12 8.08
C PRO A 61 19.88 7.67 7.02
N LYS A 62 19.77 8.96 6.70
CA LYS A 62 20.73 9.65 5.82
C LYS A 62 22.06 9.91 6.52
N ASP A 63 22.05 10.13 7.83
CA ASP A 63 23.27 10.25 8.63
C ASP A 63 23.82 8.85 8.95
N PRO A 64 25.06 8.52 8.56
CA PRO A 64 25.65 7.20 8.81
C PRO A 64 25.92 6.91 10.30
N ASN A 65 25.83 7.92 11.17
CA ASN A 65 25.98 7.73 12.62
C ASN A 65 24.66 7.37 13.33
N ASP A 66 23.52 7.53 12.63
CA ASP A 66 22.21 7.20 13.16
C ASP A 66 21.86 5.74 12.86
N SER A 67 21.01 5.16 13.72
CA SER A 67 20.40 3.84 13.51
C SER A 67 18.91 3.98 13.24
N PHE A 68 18.34 3.09 12.42
CA PHE A 68 16.90 3.05 12.19
C PHE A 68 16.10 2.95 13.50
N GLU A 69 15.12 3.82 13.67
CA GLU A 69 14.14 3.77 14.75
C GLU A 69 12.74 4.09 14.17
N LEU A 70 11.77 3.21 14.44
CA LEU A 70 10.48 3.23 13.78
C LEU A 70 9.67 4.49 14.11
N TYR A 71 9.68 4.93 15.37
CA TYR A 71 8.92 6.11 15.79
C TYR A 71 9.53 7.40 15.23
N ASP A 72 10.85 7.55 15.21
CA ASP A 72 11.54 8.66 14.56
C ASP A 72 11.28 8.67 13.04
N TYR A 73 11.26 7.51 12.37
CA TYR A 73 10.88 7.44 10.96
C TYR A 73 9.47 7.97 10.70
N PHE A 74 8.47 7.57 11.50
CA PHE A 74 7.10 8.06 11.31
C PHE A 74 6.94 9.56 11.60
N ASN A 75 7.71 10.12 12.55
CA ASN A 75 7.62 11.55 12.88
C ASN A 75 8.53 12.43 12.00
N HIS A 76 9.60 11.86 11.43
CA HIS A 76 10.64 12.57 10.70
C HIS A 76 11.10 11.80 9.43
N PRO A 77 10.18 11.44 8.52
CA PRO A 77 10.51 10.59 7.37
C PRO A 77 11.57 11.20 6.44
N HIS A 78 11.66 12.54 6.37
CA HIS A 78 12.67 13.27 5.60
C HIS A 78 14.12 12.99 6.02
N LYS A 79 14.38 12.48 7.24
CA LYS A 79 15.72 12.06 7.69
C LYS A 79 16.19 10.75 7.05
N TYR A 80 15.28 10.01 6.44
CA TYR A 80 15.53 8.68 5.91
C TYR A 80 15.61 8.71 4.38
N LYS A 81 16.28 7.70 3.82
CA LYS A 81 16.33 7.40 2.38
C LYS A 81 15.93 5.95 2.17
N SER A 82 15.45 5.63 0.97
CA SER A 82 15.18 4.25 0.58
C SER A 82 16.48 3.48 0.45
N LYS A 83 16.47 2.24 0.92
CA LYS A 83 17.47 1.20 0.59
C LYS A 83 16.83 0.00 -0.13
N PHE A 84 15.52 0.07 -0.40
CA PHE A 84 14.73 -1.06 -0.89
C PHE A 84 15.19 -1.61 -2.25
N GLU A 85 15.85 -0.77 -3.05
CA GLU A 85 16.46 -1.13 -4.34
C GLU A 85 17.45 -2.30 -4.25
N GLU A 86 18.00 -2.58 -3.06
CA GLU A 86 18.87 -3.76 -2.84
C GLU A 86 18.14 -5.10 -2.96
N TYR A 87 16.81 -5.12 -2.80
CA TYR A 87 16.00 -6.33 -2.86
C TYR A 87 15.35 -6.55 -4.21
N ILE A 88 15.07 -5.48 -4.97
CA ILE A 88 14.37 -5.53 -6.26
C ILE A 88 14.95 -6.58 -7.25
N PRO A 89 16.28 -6.76 -7.39
CA PRO A 89 16.84 -7.75 -8.31
C PRO A 89 16.41 -9.20 -8.04
N TYR A 90 15.95 -9.51 -6.82
CA TYR A 90 15.57 -10.85 -6.39
C TYR A 90 14.06 -11.10 -6.47
N LEU A 91 13.26 -10.06 -6.68
CA LEU A 91 11.80 -10.10 -6.68
C LEU A 91 11.26 -10.30 -8.10
N SER A 92 10.19 -11.11 -8.22
CA SER A 92 9.44 -11.31 -9.46
C SER A 92 8.18 -10.46 -9.49
N LEU A 93 7.54 -10.31 -8.34
CA LEU A 93 6.34 -9.51 -8.14
C LEU A 93 6.45 -8.73 -6.82
N ILE A 94 5.98 -7.49 -6.82
CA ILE A 94 5.82 -6.68 -5.60
C ILE A 94 4.34 -6.38 -5.40
N VAL A 95 3.86 -6.56 -4.17
CA VAL A 95 2.56 -6.06 -3.71
C VAL A 95 2.84 -4.88 -2.79
N ASN A 96 2.56 -3.67 -3.25
CA ASN A 96 2.67 -2.47 -2.43
C ASN A 96 1.37 -2.28 -1.63
N ALA A 97 1.47 -2.41 -0.31
CA ALA A 97 0.35 -2.26 0.62
C ALA A 97 0.73 -1.38 1.82
N ILE A 98 1.69 -0.47 1.62
CA ILE A 98 2.14 0.48 2.64
C ILE A 98 1.28 1.74 2.61
N TYR A 99 1.27 2.45 3.73
CA TYR A 99 0.88 3.85 3.75
C TYR A 99 2.10 4.71 3.39
N TRP A 100 1.92 5.65 2.46
CA TRP A 100 2.98 6.54 2.00
C TRP A 100 2.55 8.01 2.11
N THR A 101 3.51 8.89 2.31
CA THR A 101 3.33 10.35 2.35
C THR A 101 4.40 11.03 1.52
N GLU A 102 4.16 12.27 1.06
CA GLU A 102 5.13 13.00 0.22
C GLU A 102 6.50 13.19 0.87
N ASP A 103 6.56 13.28 2.21
CA ASP A 103 7.82 13.38 2.95
C ASP A 103 8.59 12.05 3.06
N SER A 104 7.93 10.93 2.74
CA SER A 104 8.53 9.59 2.75
C SER A 104 9.30 9.31 1.47
N PRO A 105 10.41 8.57 1.53
CA PRO A 105 11.16 8.21 0.33
C PRO A 105 10.30 7.35 -0.61
N ARG A 106 10.59 7.44 -1.91
CA ARG A 106 10.08 6.52 -2.93
C ARG A 106 10.87 5.21 -2.86
N PHE A 107 10.21 4.10 -3.12
CA PHE A 107 10.82 2.77 -3.01
C PHE A 107 11.10 2.13 -4.36
N LEU A 108 10.26 2.43 -5.36
CA LEU A 108 10.44 1.97 -6.74
C LEU A 108 10.58 3.21 -7.64
N THR A 109 11.82 3.59 -7.94
CA THR A 109 12.13 4.82 -8.66
C THR A 109 12.31 4.59 -10.16
N LYS A 110 11.89 5.55 -10.98
CA LYS A 110 12.12 5.52 -12.43
C LYS A 110 13.60 5.52 -12.76
N ASP A 111 14.39 6.28 -12.01
CA ASP A 111 15.85 6.36 -12.17
C ASP A 111 16.53 5.01 -11.95
N TYR A 112 16.11 4.25 -10.93
CA TYR A 112 16.59 2.89 -10.72
C TYR A 112 16.28 1.99 -11.92
N PHE A 113 15.02 1.97 -12.37
CA PHE A 113 14.62 1.09 -13.46
C PHE A 113 15.19 1.50 -14.83
N LYS A 114 15.53 2.78 -15.03
CA LYS A 114 16.32 3.27 -16.18
C LYS A 114 17.76 2.78 -16.15
N SER A 115 18.34 2.63 -14.95
CA SER A 115 19.74 2.20 -14.77
C SER A 115 19.96 0.69 -14.90
N VAL A 116 18.92 -0.12 -14.62
CA VAL A 116 19.00 -1.59 -14.60
C VAL A 116 18.52 -2.20 -15.92
N LYS A 117 19.44 -2.81 -16.67
CA LYS A 117 19.15 -3.45 -17.97
C LYS A 117 18.59 -4.87 -17.87
N ASP A 118 18.99 -5.64 -16.85
CA ASP A 118 18.47 -6.99 -16.60
C ASP A 118 17.72 -6.99 -15.27
N ARG A 119 16.39 -7.05 -15.34
CA ARG A 119 15.50 -7.02 -14.18
C ARG A 119 14.69 -8.29 -14.07
N LYS A 120 14.58 -8.79 -12.84
CA LYS A 120 13.72 -9.94 -12.52
C LYS A 120 12.25 -9.53 -12.37
N LEU A 121 11.99 -8.37 -11.76
CA LEU A 121 10.66 -7.83 -11.50
C LEU A 121 9.85 -7.68 -12.79
N ASP A 122 8.72 -8.36 -12.85
CA ASP A 122 7.79 -8.33 -14.00
C ASP A 122 6.50 -7.58 -13.65
N VAL A 123 6.06 -7.61 -12.38
CA VAL A 123 4.76 -7.07 -11.97
C VAL A 123 4.87 -6.29 -10.64
N VAL A 124 4.18 -5.16 -10.58
CA VAL A 124 3.88 -4.44 -9.35
C VAL A 124 2.36 -4.32 -9.21
N CYS A 125 1.85 -4.77 -8.08
CA CYS A 125 0.48 -4.53 -7.66
C CYS A 125 0.49 -3.40 -6.62
N ASP A 126 0.20 -2.19 -7.06
CA ASP A 126 0.16 -1.00 -6.21
C ASP A 126 -1.23 -0.78 -5.63
N ILE A 127 -1.49 -1.35 -4.44
CA ILE A 127 -2.80 -1.26 -3.79
C ILE A 127 -3.02 0.13 -3.18
N SER A 128 -1.96 0.87 -2.83
CA SER A 128 -2.13 2.23 -2.31
C SER A 128 -2.61 3.18 -3.40
N CYS A 129 -2.26 2.90 -4.67
CA CYS A 129 -2.67 3.66 -5.85
C CYS A 129 -2.33 5.17 -5.74
N ASP A 130 -1.26 5.48 -5.01
CA ASP A 130 -0.77 6.85 -4.87
C ASP A 130 -0.06 7.28 -6.16
N ILE A 131 -0.64 8.24 -6.88
CA ILE A 131 -0.11 8.71 -8.16
C ILE A 131 1.26 9.36 -7.97
N ASN A 132 2.27 8.81 -8.63
CA ASN A 132 3.67 9.11 -8.39
C ASN A 132 3.95 9.07 -6.87
N GLY A 133 3.65 7.96 -6.21
CA GLY A 133 3.86 7.75 -4.78
C GLY A 133 5.08 6.88 -4.47
N ALA A 134 4.90 5.92 -3.55
CA ALA A 134 5.90 4.92 -3.20
C ALA A 134 6.46 4.19 -4.43
N VAL A 135 5.58 3.91 -5.40
CA VAL A 135 5.90 3.42 -6.74
C VAL A 135 5.84 4.62 -7.70
N GLU A 136 7.01 5.10 -8.14
CA GLU A 136 7.09 6.36 -8.90
C GLU A 136 6.48 6.26 -10.30
N PHE A 137 6.45 5.06 -10.88
CA PHE A 137 5.83 4.82 -12.18
C PHE A 137 4.33 4.49 -12.11
N THR A 138 3.72 4.56 -10.92
CA THR A 138 2.26 4.61 -10.77
C THR A 138 1.75 5.96 -11.27
N VAL A 139 1.61 6.14 -12.58
CA VAL A 139 1.33 7.46 -13.20
C VAL A 139 -0.16 7.75 -13.38
N LYS A 140 -1.00 6.72 -13.26
CA LYS A 140 -2.46 6.84 -13.27
C LYS A 140 -3.08 5.68 -12.49
N SER A 141 -4.30 5.89 -11.99
CA SER A 141 -5.12 4.79 -11.53
C SER A 141 -5.67 4.00 -12.72
N THR A 142 -6.04 2.77 -12.46
CA THR A 142 -6.65 1.86 -13.42
C THR A 142 -8.05 1.48 -12.97
N GLU A 143 -8.88 1.06 -13.92
CA GLU A 143 -10.25 0.63 -13.69
C GLU A 143 -10.33 -0.90 -13.74
N SER A 144 -11.39 -1.48 -13.17
CA SER A 144 -11.59 -2.93 -13.12
C SER A 144 -11.58 -3.61 -14.50
N ASP A 145 -12.05 -2.92 -15.55
CA ASP A 145 -12.11 -3.45 -16.92
C ASP A 145 -10.77 -3.35 -17.67
N ASN A 146 -9.87 -2.48 -17.21
CA ASN A 146 -8.50 -2.31 -17.70
C ASN A 146 -7.54 -2.11 -16.52
N PRO A 147 -7.25 -3.19 -15.76
CA PRO A 147 -6.66 -3.08 -14.41
C PRO A 147 -5.14 -2.88 -14.41
N ALA A 148 -4.51 -2.78 -15.58
CA ALA A 148 -3.07 -2.77 -15.69
C ALA A 148 -2.59 -1.92 -16.86
N TYR A 149 -1.36 -1.43 -16.75
CA TYR A 149 -0.58 -0.96 -17.88
C TYR A 149 0.87 -1.44 -17.76
N VAL A 150 1.58 -1.50 -18.87
CA VAL A 150 3.01 -1.77 -18.91
C VAL A 150 3.76 -0.45 -18.88
N TYR A 151 4.61 -0.24 -17.87
CA TYR A 151 5.59 0.83 -17.81
C TYR A 151 6.91 0.40 -18.46
N ASN A 152 7.40 1.16 -19.43
CA ASN A 152 8.71 0.94 -20.05
C ASN A 152 9.74 1.95 -19.52
N PRO A 153 10.76 1.52 -18.75
CA PRO A 153 11.77 2.42 -18.22
C PRO A 153 12.67 3.06 -19.29
N GLU A 154 12.85 2.45 -20.46
CA GLU A 154 13.80 2.94 -21.48
C GLU A 154 13.37 4.29 -22.07
N ASP A 155 12.07 4.48 -22.28
CA ASP A 155 11.49 5.68 -22.89
C ASP A 155 10.44 6.39 -22.01
N ASP A 156 10.25 5.91 -20.78
CA ASP A 156 9.29 6.45 -19.80
C ASP A 156 7.83 6.41 -20.32
N SER A 157 7.52 5.43 -21.18
CA SER A 157 6.18 5.25 -21.74
C SER A 157 5.33 4.28 -20.93
N ILE A 158 4.00 4.43 -21.08
CA ILE A 158 3.01 3.48 -20.59
C ILE A 158 2.13 2.98 -21.72
N ILE A 159 1.76 1.70 -21.67
CA ILE A 159 0.84 1.08 -22.63
C ILE A 159 -0.18 0.28 -21.85
N ASP A 160 -1.47 0.56 -22.06
CA ASP A 160 -2.56 -0.15 -21.37
C ASP A 160 -2.54 -1.66 -21.65
N GLY A 161 -2.94 -2.43 -20.64
CA GLY A 161 -2.87 -3.89 -20.62
C GLY A 161 -1.60 -4.42 -19.95
N TYR A 162 -1.34 -5.70 -20.17
CA TYR A 162 -0.27 -6.46 -19.50
C TYR A 162 0.73 -7.08 -20.50
N SER A 163 0.67 -6.65 -21.77
CA SER A 163 1.48 -7.19 -22.85
C SER A 163 2.46 -6.12 -23.33
N GLY A 164 3.75 -6.46 -23.38
CA GLY A 164 4.79 -5.55 -23.83
C GLY A 164 6.11 -5.77 -23.11
N GLU A 165 7.11 -4.99 -23.48
CA GLU A 165 8.37 -4.91 -22.76
C GLU A 165 8.26 -3.85 -21.67
N GLY A 166 8.50 -4.23 -20.41
CA GLY A 166 8.35 -3.31 -19.29
C GLY A 166 8.00 -4.04 -18.00
N ILE A 167 7.46 -3.26 -17.06
CA ILE A 167 6.93 -3.72 -15.77
C ILE A 167 5.42 -3.55 -15.85
N VAL A 168 4.66 -4.61 -15.60
CA VAL A 168 3.20 -4.50 -15.48
C VAL A 168 2.88 -3.85 -14.15
N ASP A 169 2.19 -2.72 -14.19
CA ASP A 169 1.72 -2.02 -13.01
C ASP A 169 0.19 -2.16 -12.90
N ILE A 170 -0.27 -2.65 -11.75
CA ILE A 170 -1.67 -2.87 -11.41
C ILE A 170 -2.01 -1.93 -10.26
N ALA A 171 -2.66 -0.83 -10.58
CA ALA A 171 -3.02 0.24 -9.63
C ALA A 171 -4.53 0.50 -9.70
N VAL A 172 -5.33 -0.52 -9.36
CA VAL A 172 -6.79 -0.47 -9.51
C VAL A 172 -7.38 0.39 -8.41
N ASP A 173 -8.06 1.47 -8.80
CA ASP A 173 -8.79 2.29 -7.84
C ASP A 173 -10.00 1.52 -7.29
N ASN A 174 -10.33 1.76 -6.02
CA ASN A 174 -11.50 1.18 -5.36
C ASN A 174 -11.55 -0.36 -5.40
N LEU A 175 -10.40 -1.03 -5.22
CA LEU A 175 -10.27 -2.49 -5.22
C LEU A 175 -11.34 -3.28 -4.42
N PRO A 176 -11.93 -2.78 -3.30
CA PRO A 176 -13.05 -3.45 -2.65
C PRO A 176 -14.26 -3.74 -3.55
N THR A 177 -14.43 -3.06 -4.69
CA THR A 177 -15.50 -3.34 -5.66
C THR A 177 -15.32 -4.61 -6.46
N GLU A 178 -14.14 -5.22 -6.45
CA GLU A 178 -13.90 -6.54 -7.08
C GLU A 178 -14.59 -7.67 -6.30
N LEU A 179 -14.83 -7.47 -5.01
CA LEU A 179 -15.59 -8.38 -4.15
C LEU A 179 -16.73 -7.63 -3.43
N PRO A 180 -17.66 -7.00 -4.19
CA PRO A 180 -18.54 -5.95 -3.66
C PRO A 180 -19.52 -6.49 -2.61
N ARG A 181 -19.95 -7.76 -2.76
CA ARG A 181 -20.79 -8.44 -1.77
C ARG A 181 -20.05 -8.65 -0.45
N ASN A 182 -18.82 -9.16 -0.51
CA ASN A 182 -18.00 -9.40 0.69
C ASN A 182 -17.66 -8.08 1.38
N SER A 183 -17.20 -7.09 0.63
CA SER A 183 -16.93 -5.73 1.13
C SER A 183 -18.15 -5.12 1.83
N SER A 184 -19.34 -5.26 1.25
CA SER A 184 -20.59 -4.77 1.86
C SER A 184 -20.94 -5.48 3.16
N ILE A 185 -20.76 -6.80 3.23
CA ILE A 185 -21.02 -7.60 4.43
C ILE A 185 -20.05 -7.22 5.55
N GLU A 186 -18.75 -7.12 5.25
CA GLU A 186 -17.73 -6.76 6.24
C GLU A 186 -17.89 -5.33 6.76
N PHE A 187 -18.22 -4.38 5.87
CA PHE A 187 -18.56 -3.03 6.27
C PHE A 187 -19.81 -3.00 7.16
N SER A 188 -20.86 -3.73 6.78
CA SER A 188 -22.09 -3.82 7.58
C SER A 188 -21.80 -4.39 8.98
N ASN A 189 -21.03 -5.47 9.08
CA ASN A 189 -20.65 -6.07 10.35
C ASN A 189 -19.87 -5.09 11.23
N SER A 190 -18.94 -4.33 10.64
CA SER A 190 -18.15 -3.31 11.33
C SER A 190 -18.99 -2.14 11.82
N LEU A 191 -20.01 -1.73 11.05
CA LEU A 191 -20.91 -0.63 11.37
C LEU A 191 -21.99 -1.01 12.38
N ASN A 192 -22.53 -2.24 12.30
CA ASN A 192 -23.71 -2.69 13.05
C ASN A 192 -23.60 -2.49 14.56
N ARG A 193 -22.40 -2.62 15.13
CA ARG A 193 -22.15 -2.38 16.57
C ARG A 193 -22.44 -0.94 17.01
N PHE A 194 -22.34 0.02 16.10
CA PHE A 194 -22.54 1.44 16.38
C PHE A 194 -23.98 1.89 16.11
N VAL A 195 -24.71 1.18 15.24
CA VAL A 195 -26.06 1.57 14.79
C VAL A 195 -27.03 1.84 15.95
N PRO A 196 -27.12 0.98 16.99
CA PRO A 196 -28.02 1.25 18.12
C PRO A 196 -27.67 2.56 18.84
N GLY A 197 -26.39 2.87 19.01
CA GLY A 197 -25.93 4.08 19.67
C GLY A 197 -26.19 5.35 18.84
N ILE A 198 -26.15 5.23 17.51
CA ILE A 198 -26.48 6.33 16.58
C ILE A 198 -27.98 6.58 16.58
N VAL A 199 -28.79 5.55 16.40
CA VAL A 199 -30.25 5.66 16.20
C VAL A 199 -30.97 6.11 17.48
N ASN A 200 -30.50 5.69 18.66
CA ASN A 200 -31.12 6.05 19.93
C ASN A 200 -30.58 7.36 20.53
N ALA A 201 -29.67 8.05 19.84
CA ALA A 201 -29.13 9.31 20.34
C ALA A 201 -30.20 10.41 20.34
N ASP A 202 -30.29 11.15 21.45
CA ASP A 202 -31.18 12.32 21.53
C ASP A 202 -30.57 13.51 20.79
N LEU A 203 -30.91 13.63 19.51
CA LEU A 203 -30.45 14.71 18.63
C LEU A 203 -31.07 16.08 18.98
N THR A 204 -31.97 16.19 19.96
CA THR A 204 -32.45 17.51 20.43
C THR A 204 -31.36 18.22 21.23
N LYS A 205 -30.43 17.46 21.82
CA LYS A 205 -29.33 17.97 22.66
C LYS A 205 -28.24 18.69 21.86
N SER A 206 -27.42 19.46 22.59
CA SER A 206 -26.17 20.01 22.06
C SER A 206 -25.17 18.88 21.76
N PHE A 207 -24.11 19.18 21.00
CA PHE A 207 -23.09 18.18 20.69
C PHE A 207 -22.33 17.70 21.94
N ASP A 208 -22.17 18.55 22.95
CA ASP A 208 -21.52 18.15 24.20
C ASP A 208 -22.40 17.16 25.00
N GLU A 209 -23.71 17.31 24.93
CA GLU A 209 -24.69 16.53 25.68
C GLU A 209 -25.22 15.28 24.93
N VAL A 210 -25.08 15.22 23.60
CA VAL A 210 -25.57 14.08 22.82
C VAL A 210 -24.85 12.79 23.23
N THR A 211 -25.64 11.72 23.35
CA THR A 211 -25.24 10.42 23.90
C THR A 211 -24.67 9.47 22.85
N PHE A 212 -23.86 9.98 21.92
CA PHE A 212 -23.13 9.12 20.99
C PHE A 212 -22.10 8.28 21.74
N LEU A 213 -21.84 7.07 21.23
CA LEU A 213 -20.66 6.30 21.62
C LEU A 213 -19.39 7.13 21.38
N PRO A 214 -18.36 7.06 22.24
CA PRO A 214 -17.17 7.90 22.11
C PRO A 214 -16.51 7.86 20.73
N GLU A 215 -16.48 6.68 20.10
CA GLU A 215 -15.97 6.46 18.74
C GLU A 215 -16.76 7.27 17.71
N ILE A 216 -18.09 7.19 17.78
CA ILE A 216 -18.98 7.95 16.90
C ILE A 216 -18.85 9.44 17.18
N LYS A 217 -18.82 9.85 18.46
CA LYS A 217 -18.70 11.26 18.84
C LYS A 217 -17.45 11.91 18.24
N ARG A 218 -16.29 11.24 18.30
CA ARG A 218 -15.04 11.70 17.67
C ARG A 218 -15.11 11.71 16.13
N ALA A 219 -15.93 10.84 15.53
CA ALA A 219 -16.10 10.75 14.09
C ALA A 219 -17.12 11.76 13.50
N VAL A 220 -17.89 12.47 14.34
CA VAL A 220 -18.85 13.47 13.85
C VAL A 220 -18.13 14.75 13.43
N ILE A 221 -18.04 14.97 12.11
CA ILE A 221 -17.45 16.18 11.52
C ILE A 221 -18.40 17.38 11.67
N VAL A 222 -19.68 17.18 11.35
CA VAL A 222 -20.72 18.22 11.37
C VAL A 222 -21.88 17.77 12.24
N TYR A 223 -22.34 18.64 13.13
CA TYR A 223 -23.53 18.43 13.96
C TYR A 223 -24.47 19.63 13.83
N LYS A 224 -25.72 19.38 13.42
CA LYS A 224 -26.75 20.43 13.21
C LYS A 224 -26.30 21.59 12.30
N GLY A 225 -25.49 21.28 11.28
CA GLY A 225 -25.02 22.26 10.30
C GLY A 225 -23.77 23.04 10.74
N GLU A 226 -23.23 22.78 11.93
CA GLU A 226 -22.00 23.40 12.42
C GLU A 226 -20.87 22.37 12.51
N LEU A 227 -19.65 22.78 12.19
CA LEU A 227 -18.46 21.96 12.40
C LEU A 227 -18.25 21.72 13.88
N THR A 228 -17.98 20.47 14.26
CA THR A 228 -17.63 20.14 15.63
C THR A 228 -16.22 20.63 15.96
N LYS A 229 -15.89 20.72 17.25
CA LYS A 229 -14.68 21.40 17.74
C LYS A 229 -13.39 20.93 17.05
N ASP A 230 -13.22 19.61 16.90
CA ASP A 230 -11.99 19.01 16.35
C ASP A 230 -11.86 19.22 14.85
N PHE A 231 -12.96 19.57 14.17
CA PHE A 231 -13.01 19.79 12.72
C PHE A 231 -13.19 21.26 12.34
N LYS A 232 -13.12 22.20 13.29
CA LYS A 232 -13.21 23.64 13.01
C LYS A 232 -12.15 24.15 12.05
N TYR A 233 -10.99 23.51 11.98
CA TYR A 233 -9.95 23.86 10.99
C TYR A 233 -10.45 23.75 9.54
N LEU A 234 -11.51 22.97 9.30
CA LEU A 234 -12.11 22.88 7.96
C LEU A 234 -12.81 24.16 7.52
N GLU A 235 -13.18 25.08 8.43
CA GLU A 235 -13.75 26.38 8.09
C GLU A 235 -12.85 27.16 7.13
N GLU A 236 -11.52 27.01 7.23
CA GLU A 236 -10.56 27.66 6.34
C GLU A 236 -10.65 27.21 4.87
N PHE A 237 -11.25 26.03 4.63
CA PHE A 237 -11.43 25.45 3.30
C PHE A 237 -12.87 25.59 2.77
N LEU A 238 -13.81 25.98 3.63
CA LEU A 238 -15.19 26.27 3.26
C LEU A 238 -15.26 27.71 2.71
N LYS A 239 -15.29 27.82 1.38
CA LYS A 239 -15.44 29.10 0.66
C LYS A 239 -16.86 29.67 0.78
#